data_AF-A0A290QLJ8-F1
#
_entry.id   AF-A0A290QLJ8-F1
#
_cell.length_a   1.000
_cell.length_b   1.000
_cell.length_c   1.000
_cell.angle_alpha   90.00
_cell.angle_beta   90.00
_cell.angle_gamma   90.00
#
_symmetry.space_group_name_H-M   'P 1'
#
loop_
_entity.id
_entity.type
_entity.pdbx_description
1 polymer ?
#
loop_
_entity_poly.entity_id
_entity_poly.type
_entity_poly.pdbx_seq_one_letter_code
_entity_poly.pdbx_strand_id
1 'polypeptide(L)'
;MEAGRPTPRFLLRLLNQKSILQNRKFRIMPSTVTILAAGLGTNHGYTIDGDSVHLHADLVVYDATAAATHDWSLQLWACDEAFSGGTISGHLIAEIGIGSLAGFTGTPSPLHATTAFHPPAGGGSFTLVLLLVASPGEIHGYASYPRPETFLLPCLRGHVGYKIDGRRITLEVAAIENPRDAANLTGTLALELWALAAPYSGGPFNGAPLAAAVLGTLAGQSEWNPPPLDLAFKAPPDGTWHFCLMLREWTGTGYTTRDFTTFAEPVVYTAEPPAVGESPLTQAPFTAETTTKSSPDPISAPAASAPPSKPARRSNTPKKKPPTKAAPAAAETAAPISINKATAAELSAIKGLSKPVASAIVAARPFKTLDALLEVKGLGPKLHAKLKPFLKL
;
A
#
# COMPACT_ATOMS: atom_id res chain seq x y z
N MET A 1 27.26 -2.49 -13.36
CA MET A 1 26.77 -2.73 -11.98
C MET A 1 25.38 -3.31 -12.11
N GLU A 2 25.22 -4.57 -11.76
CA GLU A 2 23.97 -5.31 -11.98
C GLU A 2 22.98 -4.99 -10.85
N ALA A 3 21.93 -4.25 -11.18
CA ALA A 3 20.87 -3.93 -10.21
C ALA A 3 20.15 -5.21 -9.81
N GLY A 4 20.09 -5.50 -8.50
CA GLY A 4 19.63 -6.78 -7.99
C GLY A 4 18.21 -7.11 -8.42
N ARG A 5 18.04 -8.13 -9.27
CA ARG A 5 16.72 -8.65 -9.68
C ARG A 5 15.92 -9.01 -8.42
N PRO A 6 14.64 -8.60 -8.30
CA PRO A 6 13.84 -8.92 -7.12
C PRO A 6 13.70 -10.43 -6.96
N THR A 7 13.98 -10.94 -5.76
CA THR A 7 13.95 -12.39 -5.51
C THR A 7 12.54 -12.98 -5.70
N PRO A 8 12.41 -14.27 -6.11
CA PRO A 8 11.10 -14.90 -6.33
C PRO A 8 10.15 -14.84 -5.13
N ARG A 9 10.68 -14.77 -3.90
CA ARG A 9 9.90 -14.60 -2.66
C ARG A 9 9.21 -13.24 -2.55
N PHE A 10 9.68 -12.21 -3.25
CA PHE A 10 9.03 -10.89 -3.29
C PHE A 10 7.87 -10.88 -4.29
N LEU A 11 8.05 -11.45 -5.49
CA LEU A 11 6.97 -11.60 -6.47
C LEU A 11 5.84 -12.50 -5.94
N LEU A 12 6.17 -13.64 -5.30
CA LEU A 12 5.14 -14.50 -4.71
C LEU A 12 4.38 -13.79 -3.57
N ARG A 13 5.02 -12.84 -2.87
CA ARG A 13 4.34 -11.98 -1.89
C ARG A 13 3.42 -10.95 -2.54
N LEU A 14 3.80 -10.39 -3.69
CA LEU A 14 2.96 -9.47 -4.46
C LEU A 14 1.68 -10.19 -4.94
N LEU A 15 1.84 -11.35 -5.59
CA LEU A 15 0.73 -12.19 -6.08
C LEU A 15 -0.16 -12.74 -4.94
N ASN A 16 0.36 -12.90 -3.73
CA ASN A 16 -0.42 -13.31 -2.54
C ASN A 16 -0.81 -12.14 -1.61
N GLN A 17 -0.55 -10.89 -1.97
CA GLN A 17 -1.09 -9.75 -1.21
C GLN A 17 -2.58 -9.68 -1.48
N LYS A 18 -3.38 -10.22 -0.55
CA LYS A 18 -4.79 -9.89 -0.42
C LYS A 18 -4.87 -8.37 -0.25
N SER A 19 -5.23 -7.67 -1.33
CA SER A 19 -5.46 -6.22 -1.28
C SER A 19 -6.45 -5.94 -0.14
N ILE A 20 -6.19 -4.92 0.67
CA ILE A 20 -7.05 -4.61 1.84
C ILE A 20 -8.50 -4.30 1.40
N LEU A 21 -8.68 -3.87 0.13
CA LEU A 21 -9.98 -3.72 -0.54
C LEU A 21 -10.76 -5.05 -0.71
N GLN A 22 -10.11 -6.22 -0.73
CA GLN A 22 -10.80 -7.53 -0.82
C GLN A 22 -11.64 -7.86 0.42
N ASN A 23 -11.45 -7.16 1.55
CA ASN A 23 -12.30 -7.31 2.73
C ASN A 23 -13.62 -6.52 2.65
N ARG A 24 -13.84 -5.68 1.62
CA ARG A 24 -15.14 -5.05 1.34
C ARG A 24 -16.11 -6.04 0.65
N LYS A 25 -16.30 -7.22 1.24
CA LYS A 25 -17.26 -8.23 0.76
C LYS A 25 -18.69 -7.70 0.89
N PHE A 26 -19.40 -7.66 -0.25
CA PHE A 26 -20.85 -7.41 -0.33
C PHE A 26 -21.37 -6.20 0.44
N ARG A 27 -20.92 -4.99 0.07
CA ARG A 27 -21.64 -3.76 0.41
C ARG A 27 -22.94 -3.72 -0.39
N ILE A 28 -24.08 -3.61 0.28
CA ILE A 28 -25.36 -3.29 -0.38
C ILE A 28 -25.21 -1.90 -1.01
N MET A 29 -25.64 -1.75 -2.26
CA MET A 29 -25.56 -0.45 -2.95
C MET A 29 -26.54 0.53 -2.30
N PRO A 30 -26.08 1.68 -1.77
CA PRO A 30 -26.95 2.59 -1.07
C PRO A 30 -28.12 3.10 -1.92
N SER A 31 -29.30 3.24 -1.31
CA SER A 31 -30.52 3.74 -1.97
C SER A 31 -31.21 4.83 -1.15
N THR A 32 -31.77 5.83 -1.82
CA THR A 32 -32.51 6.94 -1.17
C THR A 32 -33.78 6.45 -0.48
N VAL A 33 -33.96 6.88 0.77
CA VAL A 33 -35.19 6.66 1.54
C VAL A 33 -36.04 7.92 1.64
N THR A 34 -37.36 7.76 1.72
CA THR A 34 -38.32 8.87 1.80
C THR A 34 -38.43 9.45 3.21
N ILE A 35 -38.17 8.65 4.24
CA ILE A 35 -38.26 9.06 5.65
C ILE A 35 -36.84 9.29 6.17
N LEU A 36 -36.54 10.52 6.56
CA LEU A 36 -35.19 10.94 6.93
C LEU A 36 -35.04 10.99 8.45
N ALA A 37 -34.16 10.16 9.02
CA ALA A 37 -33.78 10.28 10.43
C ALA A 37 -32.75 11.39 10.65
N ALA A 38 -31.88 11.63 9.65
CA ALA A 38 -30.91 12.71 9.60
C ALA A 38 -30.70 13.18 8.15
N GLY A 39 -29.98 14.28 7.95
CA GLY A 39 -29.68 14.86 6.64
C GLY A 39 -28.41 15.72 6.66
N LEU A 40 -27.99 16.15 5.46
CA LEU A 40 -26.90 17.13 5.30
C LEU A 40 -27.46 18.55 5.45
N GLY A 41 -26.75 19.40 6.18
CA GLY A 41 -26.99 20.85 6.23
C GLY A 41 -26.47 21.56 4.97
N THR A 42 -26.58 22.88 4.92
CA THR A 42 -26.18 23.69 3.74
C THR A 42 -24.67 23.88 3.61
N ASN A 43 -23.91 23.73 4.69
CA ASN A 43 -22.45 23.77 4.70
C ASN A 43 -21.91 22.35 4.49
N HIS A 44 -21.41 22.06 3.29
CA HIS A 44 -20.83 20.77 2.94
C HIS A 44 -19.78 20.91 1.82
N GLY A 45 -18.85 19.97 1.75
CA GLY A 45 -17.85 19.95 0.70
C GLY A 45 -16.78 18.90 0.90
N TYR A 46 -15.83 18.88 -0.04
CA TYR A 46 -14.65 18.04 0.01
C TYR A 46 -13.42 18.82 -0.44
N THR A 47 -12.24 18.31 -0.13
CA THR A 47 -10.96 18.79 -0.65
C THR A 47 -10.05 17.58 -0.81
N ILE A 48 -9.63 17.28 -2.04
CA ILE A 48 -8.72 16.19 -2.36
C ILE A 48 -7.29 16.72 -2.27
N ASP A 49 -6.42 16.03 -1.54
CA ASP A 49 -4.99 16.32 -1.40
C ASP A 49 -4.20 15.01 -1.50
N GLY A 50 -3.60 14.79 -2.68
CA GLY A 50 -2.85 13.56 -2.99
C GLY A 50 -3.70 12.29 -2.84
N ASP A 51 -3.28 11.41 -1.93
CA ASP A 51 -3.97 10.15 -1.58
C ASP A 51 -4.95 10.30 -0.40
N SER A 52 -5.29 11.53 -0.02
CA SER A 52 -6.25 11.82 1.06
C SER A 52 -7.35 12.78 0.58
N VAL A 53 -8.49 12.72 1.26
CA VAL A 53 -9.59 13.65 1.04
C VAL A 53 -10.18 14.06 2.38
N HIS A 54 -10.26 15.38 2.57
CA HIS A 54 -10.96 16.00 3.68
C HIS A 54 -12.42 16.18 3.28
N LEU A 55 -13.35 15.56 4.01
CA LEU A 55 -14.78 15.78 3.85
C LEU A 55 -15.27 16.66 5.00
N HIS A 56 -16.21 17.55 4.69
CA HIS A 56 -16.96 18.28 5.70
C HIS A 56 -18.45 18.34 5.37
N ALA A 57 -19.28 18.29 6.40
CA ALA A 57 -20.71 18.49 6.32
C ALA A 57 -21.27 18.88 7.68
N ASP A 58 -22.18 19.84 7.71
CA ASP A 58 -23.10 19.98 8.83
C ASP A 58 -24.10 18.81 8.80
N LEU A 59 -24.33 18.18 9.95
CA LEU A 59 -25.29 17.09 10.11
C LEU A 59 -26.53 17.59 10.87
N VAL A 60 -27.71 17.35 10.30
CA VAL A 60 -29.00 17.70 10.91
C VAL A 60 -29.73 16.41 11.27
N VAL A 61 -30.15 16.26 12.53
CA VAL A 61 -30.94 15.10 12.98
C VAL A 61 -32.41 15.51 13.12
N TYR A 62 -33.29 14.79 12.43
CA TYR A 62 -34.73 15.01 12.40
C TYR A 62 -35.46 14.10 13.39
N ASP A 63 -35.01 12.83 13.50
CA ASP A 63 -35.48 11.86 14.50
C ASP A 63 -34.27 11.25 15.22
N ALA A 64 -34.02 11.72 16.44
CA ALA A 64 -32.91 11.23 17.26
C ALA A 64 -33.07 9.77 17.71
N THR A 65 -34.30 9.23 17.73
CA THR A 65 -34.56 7.83 18.09
C THR A 65 -34.16 6.92 16.93
N ALA A 66 -34.65 7.21 15.71
CA ALA A 66 -34.28 6.47 14.51
C ALA A 66 -32.81 6.67 14.11
N ALA A 67 -32.22 7.84 14.39
CA ALA A 67 -30.81 8.09 14.14
C ALA A 67 -29.89 7.35 15.14
N ALA A 68 -30.37 7.03 16.34
CA ALA A 68 -29.60 6.27 17.33
C ALA A 68 -29.48 4.77 17.02
N THR A 69 -30.45 4.17 16.29
CA THR A 69 -30.50 2.72 16.02
C THR A 69 -29.59 2.24 14.89
N HIS A 70 -28.89 3.15 14.21
CA HIS A 70 -28.07 2.84 13.05
C HIS A 70 -26.65 3.38 13.21
N ASP A 71 -25.67 2.70 12.61
CA ASP A 71 -24.35 3.26 12.35
C ASP A 71 -24.38 4.11 11.09
N TRP A 72 -23.82 5.32 11.17
CA TRP A 72 -23.82 6.29 10.08
C TRP A 72 -22.45 6.43 9.45
N SER A 73 -22.44 6.82 8.18
CA SER A 73 -21.24 7.10 7.39
C SER A 73 -21.44 8.29 6.47
N LEU A 74 -20.41 9.13 6.37
CA LEU A 74 -20.31 10.14 5.31
C LEU A 74 -19.48 9.54 4.18
N GLN A 75 -20.04 9.46 2.98
CA GLN A 75 -19.45 8.80 1.82
C GLN A 75 -19.33 9.77 0.65
N LEU A 76 -18.19 9.80 -0.04
CA LEU A 76 -18.04 10.50 -1.31
C LEU A 76 -17.99 9.46 -2.44
N TRP A 77 -18.83 9.65 -3.45
CA TRP A 77 -18.94 8.79 -4.61
C TRP A 77 -18.59 9.54 -5.90
N ALA A 78 -18.00 8.83 -6.85
CA ALA A 78 -17.77 9.26 -8.23
C ALA A 78 -18.73 8.50 -9.16
N CYS A 79 -19.54 9.25 -9.91
CA CYS A 79 -20.61 8.74 -10.76
C CYS A 79 -20.43 9.28 -12.19
N ASP A 80 -20.71 8.45 -13.19
CA ASP A 80 -20.63 8.88 -14.60
C ASP A 80 -21.61 10.03 -14.91
N GLU A 81 -22.77 10.04 -14.23
CA GLU A 81 -23.83 11.04 -14.35
C GLU A 81 -24.22 11.60 -12.97
N ALA A 82 -24.73 12.84 -12.95
CA ALA A 82 -25.07 13.55 -11.72
C ALA A 82 -26.19 12.86 -10.93
N PHE A 83 -25.90 12.44 -9.69
CA PHE A 83 -26.87 11.76 -8.85
C PHE A 83 -28.03 12.67 -8.42
N SER A 84 -29.26 12.17 -8.59
CA SER A 84 -30.53 12.86 -8.30
C SER A 84 -31.45 12.07 -7.36
N GLY A 85 -30.92 11.04 -6.69
CA GLY A 85 -31.68 10.12 -5.84
C GLY A 85 -31.88 8.73 -6.47
N GLY A 86 -32.41 7.80 -5.69
CA GLY A 86 -32.56 6.38 -6.06
C GLY A 86 -31.40 5.54 -5.56
N THR A 87 -31.10 4.44 -6.26
CA THR A 87 -29.93 3.59 -5.97
C THR A 87 -28.68 4.20 -6.59
N ILE A 88 -27.60 4.32 -5.81
CA ILE A 88 -26.33 4.86 -6.30
C ILE A 88 -25.68 3.90 -7.30
N SER A 89 -25.18 4.46 -8.41
CA SER A 89 -24.34 3.76 -9.38
C SER A 89 -23.05 4.55 -9.56
N GLY A 90 -21.91 3.90 -9.33
CA GLY A 90 -20.60 4.55 -9.38
C GLY A 90 -19.61 3.92 -8.39
N HIS A 91 -18.58 4.69 -8.05
CA HIS A 91 -17.46 4.25 -7.23
C HIS A 91 -17.44 5.00 -5.89
N LEU A 92 -17.40 4.26 -4.78
CA LEU A 92 -17.13 4.81 -3.46
C LEU A 92 -15.64 5.22 -3.36
N ILE A 93 -15.36 6.52 -3.48
CA ILE A 93 -14.00 7.08 -3.50
C ILE A 93 -13.51 7.49 -2.10
N ALA A 94 -14.41 7.78 -1.16
CA ALA A 94 -14.06 8.15 0.21
C ALA A 94 -15.15 7.75 1.21
N GLU A 95 -14.76 7.45 2.45
CA GLU A 95 -15.69 7.08 3.52
C GLU A 95 -15.16 7.49 4.89
N ILE A 96 -16.04 8.05 5.72
CA ILE A 96 -15.82 8.35 7.13
C ILE A 96 -16.95 7.67 7.91
N GLY A 97 -16.60 6.74 8.80
CA GLY A 97 -17.55 6.19 9.76
C GLY A 97 -17.83 7.22 10.85
N ILE A 98 -19.11 7.56 11.04
CA ILE A 98 -19.59 8.48 12.09
C ILE A 98 -19.96 7.68 13.34
N GLY A 99 -20.49 6.47 13.16
CA GLY A 99 -21.09 5.65 14.23
C GLY A 99 -22.53 6.08 14.51
N SER A 100 -23.02 5.84 15.72
CA SER A 100 -24.36 6.28 16.14
C SER A 100 -24.45 7.81 16.28
N LEU A 101 -25.56 8.39 15.82
CA LEU A 101 -25.88 9.82 16.02
C LEU A 101 -26.59 10.10 17.36
N ALA A 102 -26.60 9.14 18.29
CA ALA A 102 -27.16 9.28 19.63
C ALA A 102 -26.43 10.38 20.44
N GLY A 103 -26.96 11.60 20.42
CA GLY A 103 -26.38 12.78 21.09
C GLY A 103 -26.38 14.04 20.22
N PHE A 104 -26.63 13.92 18.91
CA PHE A 104 -26.87 15.05 18.02
C PHE A 104 -28.31 15.56 18.20
N THR A 105 -28.49 16.84 18.56
CA THR A 105 -29.82 17.40 18.87
C THR A 105 -30.01 18.82 18.33
N GLY A 106 -31.09 19.04 17.56
CA GLY A 106 -31.70 20.36 17.30
C GLY A 106 -30.94 21.36 16.41
N THR A 107 -29.61 21.35 16.45
CA THR A 107 -28.74 22.26 15.68
C THR A 107 -27.88 21.48 14.69
N PRO A 108 -27.61 22.03 13.48
CA PRO A 108 -26.63 21.44 12.57
C PRO A 108 -25.28 21.30 13.27
N SER A 109 -24.74 20.08 13.29
CA SER A 109 -23.48 19.76 13.95
C SER A 109 -22.37 19.56 12.92
N PRO A 110 -21.28 20.33 12.94
CA PRO A 110 -20.24 20.25 11.92
C PRO A 110 -19.41 18.96 12.08
N LEU A 111 -19.37 18.15 11.03
CA LEU A 111 -18.45 17.02 10.88
C LEU A 111 -17.30 17.45 9.95
N HIS A 112 -16.07 17.26 10.40
CA HIS A 112 -14.85 17.46 9.62
C HIS A 112 -13.90 16.29 9.86
N ALA A 113 -13.49 15.59 8.81
CA ALA A 113 -12.47 14.56 8.92
C ALA A 113 -11.77 14.26 7.58
N THR A 114 -10.53 13.79 7.67
CA THR A 114 -9.73 13.35 6.54
C THR A 114 -9.70 11.83 6.49
N THR A 115 -9.92 11.27 5.31
CA THR A 115 -9.87 9.82 5.04
C THR A 115 -9.03 9.53 3.79
N ALA A 116 -8.69 8.27 3.57
CA ALA A 116 -7.93 7.85 2.40
C ALA A 116 -8.78 7.95 1.12
N PHE A 117 -8.19 8.52 0.08
CA PHE A 117 -8.84 8.75 -1.22
C PHE A 117 -8.56 7.58 -2.17
N HIS A 118 -9.62 7.04 -2.77
CA HIS A 118 -9.60 5.86 -3.64
C HIS A 118 -10.30 6.17 -4.97
N PRO A 119 -9.69 6.99 -5.85
CA PRO A 119 -10.27 7.30 -7.15
C PRO A 119 -10.49 6.02 -7.98
N PRO A 120 -11.46 6.00 -8.91
CA PRO A 120 -11.61 4.92 -9.87
C PRO A 120 -10.33 4.80 -10.70
N ALA A 121 -9.92 3.57 -11.03
CA ALA A 121 -8.80 3.39 -11.94
C ALA A 121 -9.19 3.79 -13.38
N GLY A 122 -8.23 4.33 -14.14
CA GLY A 122 -8.42 4.76 -15.53
C GLY A 122 -8.74 6.25 -15.68
N GLY A 123 -8.82 6.70 -16.94
CA GLY A 123 -8.96 8.11 -17.31
C GLY A 123 -10.39 8.65 -17.38
N GLY A 124 -11.28 8.22 -16.48
CA GLY A 124 -12.70 8.62 -16.49
C GLY A 124 -12.94 10.08 -16.10
N SER A 125 -14.10 10.61 -16.51
CA SER A 125 -14.64 11.88 -16.02
C SER A 125 -15.91 11.60 -15.23
N PHE A 126 -16.00 12.13 -14.01
CA PHE A 126 -17.04 11.77 -13.05
C PHE A 126 -17.65 13.02 -12.41
N THR A 127 -18.97 13.01 -12.23
CA THR A 127 -19.62 13.92 -11.27
C THR A 127 -19.50 13.33 -9.87
N LEU A 128 -19.38 14.16 -8.84
CA LEU A 128 -19.22 13.69 -7.46
C LEU A 128 -20.50 13.90 -6.66
N VAL A 129 -20.75 13.01 -5.69
CA VAL A 129 -21.86 13.17 -4.73
C VAL A 129 -21.41 12.78 -3.33
N LEU A 130 -21.71 13.66 -2.36
CA LEU A 130 -21.53 13.39 -0.94
C LEU A 130 -22.85 12.83 -0.39
N LEU A 131 -22.80 11.66 0.26
CA LEU A 131 -23.95 10.95 0.79
C LEU A 131 -23.83 10.80 2.31
N LEU A 132 -24.92 11.05 3.03
CA LEU A 132 -25.11 10.61 4.41
C LEU A 132 -25.89 9.29 4.38
N VAL A 133 -25.23 8.21 4.82
CA VAL A 133 -25.75 6.84 4.67
C VAL A 133 -25.79 6.14 6.03
N ALA A 134 -26.97 5.63 6.40
CA ALA A 134 -27.16 4.73 7.53
C ALA A 134 -26.96 3.26 7.10
N SER A 135 -26.39 2.45 7.99
CA SER A 135 -26.30 1.00 7.82
C SER A 135 -27.72 0.38 7.76
N PRO A 136 -28.01 -0.51 6.79
CA PRO A 136 -27.07 -1.22 5.93
C PRO A 136 -26.80 -0.57 4.56
N GLY A 137 -27.50 0.51 4.21
CA GLY A 137 -27.39 1.16 2.89
C GLY A 137 -28.45 2.23 2.60
N GLU A 138 -28.96 2.92 3.61
CA GLU A 138 -30.04 3.91 3.43
C GLU A 138 -29.45 5.32 3.28
N ILE A 139 -29.62 5.94 2.11
CA ILE A 139 -29.20 7.32 1.85
C ILE A 139 -30.29 8.25 2.40
N HIS A 140 -30.00 8.93 3.52
CA HIS A 140 -30.91 9.93 4.09
C HIS A 140 -30.56 11.38 3.70
N GLY A 141 -29.39 11.63 3.10
CA GLY A 141 -29.04 12.94 2.58
C GLY A 141 -28.01 12.84 1.46
N TYR A 142 -28.11 13.72 0.46
CA TYR A 142 -27.12 13.81 -0.60
C TYR A 142 -26.87 15.25 -1.03
N ALA A 143 -25.64 15.54 -1.43
CA ALA A 143 -25.21 16.78 -2.05
C ALA A 143 -24.44 16.47 -3.32
N SER A 144 -25.01 16.86 -4.47
CA SER A 144 -24.46 16.58 -5.81
C SER A 144 -23.58 17.73 -6.28
N TYR A 145 -22.41 17.38 -6.83
CA TYR A 145 -21.43 18.32 -7.40
C TYR A 145 -21.37 18.03 -8.91
N PRO A 146 -22.21 18.71 -9.72
CA PRO A 146 -22.43 18.34 -11.13
C PRO A 146 -21.29 18.77 -12.06
N ARG A 147 -20.25 19.44 -11.55
CA ARG A 147 -19.04 19.72 -12.33
C ARG A 147 -18.25 18.41 -12.49
N PRO A 148 -17.98 17.94 -13.71
CA PRO A 148 -17.18 16.74 -13.89
C PRO A 148 -15.73 16.97 -13.45
N GLU A 149 -15.17 15.99 -12.75
CA GLU A 149 -13.78 15.90 -12.34
C GLU A 149 -13.07 14.74 -13.05
N THR A 150 -11.75 14.88 -13.25
CA THR A 150 -10.89 13.84 -13.83
C THR A 150 -9.67 13.69 -12.93
N PHE A 151 -9.36 12.46 -12.55
CA PHE A 151 -8.26 12.19 -11.62
C PHE A 151 -6.96 11.95 -12.38
N LEU A 152 -5.92 12.74 -12.07
CA LEU A 152 -4.59 12.58 -12.67
C LEU A 152 -3.88 11.39 -12.00
N LEU A 153 -4.07 10.20 -12.57
CA LEU A 153 -3.47 8.95 -12.09
C LEU A 153 -2.34 8.48 -13.03
N PRO A 154 -1.34 7.74 -12.52
CA PRO A 154 -0.40 7.02 -13.36
C PRO A 154 -1.15 6.10 -14.33
N CYS A 155 -0.80 6.15 -15.61
CA CYS A 155 -1.58 5.54 -16.69
C CYS A 155 -0.74 4.81 -17.74
N LEU A 156 -1.39 3.87 -18.44
CA LEU A 156 -0.89 3.10 -19.55
C LEU A 156 -1.16 3.83 -20.86
N ARG A 157 -0.24 3.72 -21.82
CA ARG A 157 -0.28 4.46 -23.08
C ARG A 157 0.19 3.62 -24.26
N GLY A 158 -0.39 3.91 -25.43
CA GLY A 158 -0.12 3.21 -26.67
C GLY A 158 -0.56 1.74 -26.64
N HIS A 159 0.21 0.87 -27.28
CA HIS A 159 -0.05 -0.56 -27.29
C HIS A 159 0.16 -1.18 -25.91
N VAL A 160 -0.81 -2.00 -25.48
CA VAL A 160 -0.72 -2.87 -24.31
C VAL A 160 -1.10 -4.28 -24.73
N GLY A 161 -0.26 -5.26 -24.43
CA GLY A 161 -0.43 -6.63 -24.91
C GLY A 161 0.27 -7.67 -24.05
N TYR A 162 -0.02 -8.94 -24.32
CA TYR A 162 0.68 -10.07 -23.73
C TYR A 162 0.85 -11.21 -24.73
N LYS A 163 1.88 -12.03 -24.52
CA LYS A 163 2.09 -13.28 -25.26
C LYS A 163 2.49 -14.39 -24.28
N ILE A 164 1.74 -15.48 -24.24
CA ILE A 164 2.04 -16.66 -23.42
C ILE A 164 2.82 -17.67 -24.26
N ASP A 165 3.86 -18.24 -23.68
CA ASP A 165 4.66 -19.33 -24.26
C ASP A 165 4.96 -20.37 -23.16
N GLY A 166 4.14 -21.42 -23.11
CA GLY A 166 4.19 -22.45 -22.07
C GLY A 166 4.08 -21.87 -20.65
N ARG A 167 5.21 -21.83 -19.92
CA ARG A 167 5.33 -21.30 -18.55
C ARG A 167 5.93 -19.89 -18.48
N ARG A 168 6.09 -19.23 -19.63
CA ARG A 168 6.54 -17.83 -19.75
C ARG A 168 5.40 -16.97 -20.27
N ILE A 169 5.46 -15.68 -19.92
CA ILE A 169 4.58 -14.66 -20.49
C ILE A 169 5.38 -13.38 -20.69
N THR A 170 5.35 -12.86 -21.90
CA THR A 170 5.85 -11.52 -22.22
C THR A 170 4.71 -10.53 -22.05
N LEU A 171 4.91 -9.49 -21.24
CA LEU A 171 4.01 -8.33 -21.17
C LEU A 171 4.61 -7.16 -21.93
N GLU A 172 3.79 -6.46 -22.71
CA GLU A 172 4.18 -5.30 -23.52
C GLU A 172 3.33 -4.09 -23.16
N VAL A 173 3.97 -2.95 -22.92
CA VAL A 173 3.35 -1.66 -22.63
C VAL A 173 4.21 -0.59 -23.32
N ALA A 174 3.64 0.16 -24.27
CA ALA A 174 4.41 1.11 -25.06
C ALA A 174 4.89 2.32 -24.24
N ALA A 175 4.04 2.84 -23.34
CA ALA A 175 4.45 3.84 -22.35
C ALA A 175 3.64 3.75 -21.05
N ILE A 176 4.28 4.19 -19.95
CA ILE A 176 3.67 4.43 -18.64
C ILE A 176 3.94 5.88 -18.27
N GLU A 177 2.89 6.68 -18.09
CA GLU A 177 2.97 8.11 -17.75
C GLU A 177 2.54 8.36 -16.30
N ASN A 178 3.14 9.37 -15.66
CA ASN A 178 2.59 9.99 -14.45
C ASN A 178 2.21 11.45 -14.76
N PRO A 179 0.93 11.75 -15.06
CA PRO A 179 0.48 13.08 -15.51
C PRO A 179 0.37 14.12 -14.38
N ARG A 180 0.63 13.72 -13.12
CA ARG A 180 0.63 14.63 -11.96
C ARG A 180 1.80 15.63 -12.03
N ASP A 181 1.71 16.72 -11.28
CA ASP A 181 2.76 17.75 -11.16
C ASP A 181 4.16 17.15 -10.95
N ALA A 182 5.20 17.78 -11.50
CA ALA A 182 6.58 17.24 -11.50
C ALA A 182 7.11 16.77 -10.13
N ALA A 183 6.70 17.41 -9.03
CA ALA A 183 7.08 17.04 -7.66
C ALA A 183 6.30 15.83 -7.08
N ASN A 184 5.20 15.42 -7.72
CA ASN A 184 4.29 14.35 -7.29
C ASN A 184 4.77 12.99 -7.81
N LEU A 185 5.81 12.47 -7.16
CA LEU A 185 6.40 11.15 -7.40
C LEU A 185 5.39 10.03 -7.12
N THR A 186 5.36 8.99 -7.96
CA THR A 186 4.56 7.81 -7.65
C THR A 186 5.06 7.06 -6.41
N GLY A 187 4.14 6.35 -5.75
CA GLY A 187 4.51 5.15 -5.01
C GLY A 187 5.19 4.12 -5.93
N THR A 188 5.69 3.02 -5.37
CA THR A 188 6.23 1.94 -6.22
C THR A 188 5.16 1.44 -7.17
N LEU A 189 5.40 1.54 -8.47
CA LEU A 189 4.56 1.01 -9.53
C LEU A 189 4.82 -0.48 -9.74
N ALA A 190 3.75 -1.21 -10.04
CA ALA A 190 3.79 -2.60 -10.51
C ALA A 190 2.81 -2.81 -11.66
N LEU A 191 3.17 -3.69 -12.60
CA LEU A 191 2.25 -4.26 -13.58
C LEU A 191 1.82 -5.63 -13.10
N GLU A 192 0.52 -5.91 -13.13
CA GLU A 192 -0.03 -7.22 -12.74
C GLU A 192 -1.08 -7.67 -13.76
N LEU A 193 -0.90 -8.86 -14.33
CA LEU A 193 -1.91 -9.48 -15.19
C LEU A 193 -2.80 -10.39 -14.34
N TRP A 194 -4.10 -10.18 -14.43
CA TRP A 194 -5.13 -10.90 -13.66
C TRP A 194 -6.14 -11.57 -14.59
N ALA A 195 -6.58 -12.78 -14.23
CA ALA A 195 -7.78 -13.43 -14.76
C ALA A 195 -8.97 -13.13 -13.84
N LEU A 196 -10.02 -12.51 -14.40
CA LEU A 196 -11.21 -12.05 -13.69
C LEU A 196 -12.47 -12.74 -14.24
N ALA A 197 -13.51 -12.88 -13.41
CA ALA A 197 -14.77 -13.51 -13.82
C ALA A 197 -15.65 -12.63 -14.74
N ALA A 198 -15.31 -11.35 -14.89
CA ALA A 198 -15.99 -10.37 -15.72
C ALA A 198 -14.99 -9.28 -16.17
N PRO A 199 -15.29 -8.49 -17.22
CA PRO A 199 -14.50 -7.33 -17.60
C PRO A 199 -14.27 -6.36 -16.43
N TYR A 200 -13.05 -5.84 -16.29
CA TYR A 200 -12.75 -4.90 -15.21
C TYR A 200 -13.26 -3.48 -15.53
N SER A 201 -13.85 -2.83 -14.52
CA SER A 201 -14.45 -1.49 -14.59
C SER A 201 -13.82 -0.49 -13.61
N GLY A 202 -12.57 -0.70 -13.19
CA GLY A 202 -11.84 0.25 -12.33
C GLY A 202 -12.18 0.23 -10.83
N GLY A 203 -13.13 -0.59 -10.38
CA GLY A 203 -13.51 -0.76 -8.97
C GLY A 203 -12.67 -1.79 -8.19
N PRO A 204 -13.17 -2.32 -7.05
CA PRO A 204 -12.63 -3.53 -6.42
C PRO A 204 -12.76 -4.76 -7.35
N PHE A 205 -11.87 -5.74 -7.20
CA PHE A 205 -11.89 -6.96 -8.02
C PHE A 205 -11.48 -8.21 -7.22
N ASN A 206 -11.79 -9.38 -7.79
CA ASN A 206 -11.34 -10.68 -7.33
C ASN A 206 -11.03 -11.57 -8.55
N GLY A 207 -10.00 -12.41 -8.46
CA GLY A 207 -9.53 -13.22 -9.59
C GLY A 207 -8.25 -13.98 -9.30
N ALA A 208 -7.69 -14.61 -10.33
CA ALA A 208 -6.42 -15.32 -10.26
C ALA A 208 -5.28 -14.45 -10.82
N PRO A 209 -4.20 -14.18 -10.06
CA PRO A 209 -3.07 -13.40 -10.55
C PRO A 209 -2.16 -14.30 -11.40
N LEU A 210 -1.86 -13.87 -12.62
CA LEU A 210 -1.19 -14.66 -13.66
C LEU A 210 0.31 -14.34 -13.77
N ALA A 211 0.66 -13.06 -13.70
CA ALA A 211 2.04 -12.57 -13.71
C ALA A 211 2.12 -11.18 -13.09
N ALA A 212 3.29 -10.81 -12.57
CA ALA A 212 3.51 -9.47 -12.03
C ALA A 212 4.98 -9.03 -12.15
N ALA A 213 5.19 -7.73 -12.33
CA ALA A 213 6.49 -7.08 -12.34
C ALA A 213 6.45 -5.79 -11.50
N VAL A 214 7.42 -5.64 -10.59
CA VAL A 214 7.64 -4.38 -9.85
C VAL A 214 8.58 -3.51 -10.69
N LEU A 215 8.20 -2.25 -10.93
CA LEU A 215 8.94 -1.33 -11.79
C LEU A 215 9.82 -0.37 -10.99
N GLY A 216 9.23 0.41 -10.09
CA GLY A 216 9.93 1.48 -9.34
C GLY A 216 9.04 2.70 -9.13
N THR A 217 9.62 3.87 -8.87
CA THR A 217 8.88 5.14 -8.73
C THR A 217 9.10 6.06 -9.93
N LEU A 218 8.04 6.62 -10.50
CA LEU A 218 8.04 7.53 -11.65
C LEU A 218 7.76 8.97 -11.20
N ALA A 219 8.60 9.92 -11.58
CA ALA A 219 8.38 11.34 -11.26
C ALA A 219 7.11 11.87 -11.96
N GLY A 220 6.55 12.99 -11.47
CA GLY A 220 5.46 13.64 -12.19
C GLY A 220 5.94 14.21 -13.53
N GLN A 221 5.00 14.43 -14.45
CA GLN A 221 5.26 14.90 -15.82
C GLN A 221 6.37 14.09 -16.53
N SER A 222 6.47 12.80 -16.22
CA SER A 222 7.50 11.88 -16.73
C SER A 222 6.86 10.60 -17.26
N GLU A 223 7.57 9.94 -18.17
CA GLU A 223 7.16 8.67 -18.78
C GLU A 223 8.26 7.61 -18.71
N TRP A 224 7.86 6.35 -18.89
CA TRP A 224 8.74 5.21 -19.17
C TRP A 224 8.25 4.46 -20.39
N ASN A 225 9.18 4.02 -21.25
CA ASN A 225 8.94 3.04 -22.30
C ASN A 225 9.63 1.72 -21.89
N PRO A 226 8.98 0.87 -21.07
CA PRO A 226 9.60 -0.36 -20.60
C PRO A 226 9.84 -1.33 -21.78
N PRO A 227 10.98 -2.04 -21.83
CA PRO A 227 11.13 -3.15 -22.78
C PRO A 227 10.16 -4.29 -22.43
N PRO A 228 9.85 -5.20 -23.38
CA PRO A 228 8.98 -6.34 -23.12
C PRO A 228 9.42 -7.15 -21.88
N LEU A 229 8.49 -7.40 -20.97
CA LEU A 229 8.75 -8.01 -19.67
C LEU A 229 8.50 -9.52 -19.74
N ASP A 230 9.56 -10.31 -19.84
CA ASP A 230 9.49 -11.78 -19.87
C ASP A 230 9.44 -12.38 -18.44
N LEU A 231 8.25 -12.81 -18.03
CA LEU A 231 7.89 -13.21 -16.68
C LEU A 231 7.52 -14.71 -16.60
N ALA A 232 7.46 -15.23 -15.37
CA ALA A 232 6.88 -16.55 -15.13
C ALA A 232 5.35 -16.45 -15.23
N PHE A 233 4.75 -17.31 -16.06
CA PHE A 233 3.29 -17.42 -16.19
C PHE A 233 2.74 -18.40 -15.17
N LYS A 234 1.75 -17.96 -14.39
CA LYS A 234 0.92 -18.81 -13.54
C LYS A 234 -0.45 -18.94 -14.20
N ALA A 235 -0.78 -20.15 -14.64
CA ALA A 235 -2.09 -20.47 -15.18
C ALA A 235 -3.23 -20.14 -14.19
N PRO A 236 -4.39 -19.66 -14.69
CA PRO A 236 -5.61 -19.62 -13.88
C PRO A 236 -6.16 -21.06 -13.68
N PRO A 237 -7.10 -21.25 -12.74
CA PRO A 237 -7.90 -22.48 -12.68
C PRO A 237 -8.78 -22.65 -13.93
N ASP A 238 -9.35 -23.85 -14.09
CA ASP A 238 -10.33 -24.15 -15.13
C ASP A 238 -11.50 -23.15 -15.12
N GLY A 239 -11.88 -22.68 -16.31
CA GLY A 239 -13.00 -21.75 -16.49
C GLY A 239 -12.79 -20.73 -17.59
N THR A 240 -13.77 -19.85 -17.74
CA THR A 240 -13.74 -18.72 -18.67
C THR A 240 -13.33 -17.45 -17.92
N TRP A 241 -12.30 -16.76 -18.40
CA TRP A 241 -11.69 -15.63 -17.72
C TRP A 241 -11.51 -14.42 -18.63
N HIS A 242 -11.82 -13.23 -18.13
CA HIS A 242 -11.42 -11.97 -18.76
C HIS A 242 -10.04 -11.57 -18.23
N PHE A 243 -9.06 -11.44 -19.12
CA PHE A 243 -7.72 -11.01 -18.72
C PHE A 243 -7.68 -9.49 -18.62
N CYS A 244 -7.00 -8.98 -17.59
CA CYS A 244 -6.82 -7.55 -17.36
C CYS A 244 -5.39 -7.27 -16.91
N LEU A 245 -4.67 -6.42 -17.63
CA LEU A 245 -3.38 -5.88 -17.16
C LEU A 245 -3.66 -4.64 -16.32
N MET A 246 -3.20 -4.63 -15.08
CA MET A 246 -3.39 -3.53 -14.13
C MET A 246 -2.08 -2.82 -13.85
N LEU A 247 -2.07 -1.50 -13.99
CA LEU A 247 -1.05 -0.64 -13.41
C LEU A 247 -1.43 -0.34 -11.96
N ARG A 248 -0.59 -0.77 -11.03
CA ARG A 248 -0.79 -0.59 -9.59
C ARG A 248 0.24 0.35 -9.00
N GLU A 249 -0.15 1.10 -7.98
CA GLU A 249 0.72 1.98 -7.21
C GLU A 249 0.64 1.66 -5.71
N TRP A 250 1.80 1.63 -5.04
CA TRP A 250 1.89 1.43 -3.59
C TRP A 250 1.58 2.70 -2.80
N THR A 251 0.49 2.70 -2.01
CA THR A 251 0.00 3.85 -1.22
C THR A 251 0.42 3.81 0.26
N GLY A 252 1.49 3.09 0.59
CA GLY A 252 1.93 2.90 1.98
C GLY A 252 1.16 1.81 2.75
N THR A 253 -0.10 1.57 2.42
CA THR A 253 -0.96 0.54 3.03
C THR A 253 -1.20 -0.68 2.13
N GLY A 254 -1.12 -0.50 0.80
CA GLY A 254 -1.32 -1.57 -0.18
C GLY A 254 -1.07 -1.10 -1.61
N TYR A 255 -1.31 -1.97 -2.58
CA TYR A 255 -1.31 -1.63 -4.01
C TYR A 255 -2.72 -1.29 -4.50
N THR A 256 -2.95 -0.03 -4.90
CA THR A 256 -4.19 0.45 -5.51
C THR A 256 -4.08 0.39 -7.04
N THR A 257 -5.17 0.04 -7.74
CA THR A 257 -5.18 0.09 -9.21
C THR A 257 -5.26 1.55 -9.63
N ARG A 258 -4.42 1.99 -10.56
CA ARG A 258 -4.43 3.37 -11.07
C ARG A 258 -4.91 3.46 -12.51
N ASP A 259 -4.54 2.47 -13.31
CA ASP A 259 -5.03 2.30 -14.68
C ASP A 259 -5.01 0.83 -15.07
N PHE A 260 -5.65 0.48 -16.18
CA PHE A 260 -5.77 -0.89 -16.63
C PHE A 260 -6.03 -1.03 -18.13
N THR A 261 -5.85 -2.24 -18.64
CA THR A 261 -6.32 -2.66 -19.96
C THR A 261 -7.02 -4.00 -19.82
N THR A 262 -8.33 -4.02 -20.06
CA THR A 262 -9.12 -5.24 -20.15
C THR A 262 -9.04 -5.76 -21.59
N PHE A 263 -8.60 -7.00 -21.76
CA PHE A 263 -8.55 -7.64 -23.08
C PHE A 263 -9.94 -8.15 -23.45
N ALA A 264 -10.38 -7.88 -24.68
CA ALA A 264 -11.78 -8.04 -25.08
C ALA A 264 -12.24 -9.51 -25.11
N GLU A 265 -11.39 -10.40 -25.65
CA GLU A 265 -11.73 -11.81 -25.80
C GLU A 265 -11.60 -12.58 -24.47
N PRO A 266 -12.65 -13.30 -24.03
CA PRO A 266 -12.56 -14.17 -22.86
C PRO A 266 -11.70 -15.39 -23.17
N VAL A 267 -10.77 -15.70 -22.27
CA VAL A 267 -9.89 -16.87 -22.36
C VAL A 267 -10.57 -18.05 -21.67
N VAL A 268 -10.96 -19.06 -22.44
CA VAL A 268 -11.30 -20.38 -21.90
C VAL A 268 -10.00 -21.08 -21.54
N TYR A 269 -9.80 -21.34 -20.26
CA TYR A 269 -8.67 -22.11 -19.75
C TYR A 269 -9.14 -23.47 -19.25
N THR A 270 -8.47 -24.51 -19.70
CA THR A 270 -8.58 -25.87 -19.18
C THR A 270 -7.19 -26.26 -18.76
N ALA A 271 -6.96 -26.53 -17.47
CA ALA A 271 -5.70 -27.05 -17.02
C ALA A 271 -5.46 -28.40 -17.71
N GLU A 272 -4.27 -28.54 -18.30
CA GLU A 272 -3.80 -29.84 -18.75
C GLU A 272 -3.89 -30.81 -17.55
N PRO A 273 -4.54 -31.98 -17.68
CA PRO A 273 -4.63 -32.93 -16.59
C PRO A 273 -3.24 -33.17 -16.02
N PRO A 274 -3.05 -33.20 -14.70
CA PRO A 274 -1.74 -33.47 -14.13
C PRO A 274 -1.26 -34.79 -14.72
N ALA A 275 -0.16 -34.74 -15.49
CA ALA A 275 0.43 -35.92 -16.08
C ALA A 275 0.55 -36.97 -14.98
N VAL A 276 0.01 -38.17 -15.23
CA VAL A 276 -0.08 -39.26 -14.23
C VAL A 276 1.32 -39.85 -14.06
N GLY A 277 2.19 -39.07 -13.43
CA GLY A 277 3.54 -39.41 -13.06
C GLY A 277 3.53 -40.27 -11.83
N GLU A 278 3.57 -41.58 -12.08
CA GLU A 278 4.20 -42.61 -11.25
C GLU A 278 4.05 -42.49 -9.73
N SER A 279 3.21 -43.38 -9.17
CA SER A 279 3.19 -43.69 -7.75
C SER A 279 4.62 -43.88 -7.20
N PRO A 280 4.95 -43.31 -6.02
CA PRO A 280 6.30 -43.31 -5.51
C PRO A 280 6.75 -44.71 -5.11
N LEU A 281 7.66 -45.29 -5.90
CA LEU A 281 8.40 -46.49 -5.50
C LEU A 281 9.43 -46.12 -4.42
N THR A 282 9.02 -46.36 -3.18
CA THR A 282 9.80 -46.83 -2.03
C THR A 282 11.32 -46.56 -2.08
N GLN A 283 11.77 -45.60 -1.28
CA GLN A 283 13.17 -45.55 -0.86
C GLN A 283 13.50 -46.78 0.01
N ALA A 284 14.59 -47.47 -0.31
CA ALA A 284 15.32 -48.34 0.60
C ALA A 284 16.78 -47.84 0.70
N PRO A 285 17.40 -47.84 1.90
CA PRO A 285 18.63 -47.09 2.15
C PRO A 285 19.89 -47.87 1.74
N PHE A 286 20.95 -47.15 1.37
CA PHE A 286 22.31 -47.69 1.33
C PHE A 286 23.28 -46.71 2.01
N THR A 287 24.02 -47.19 3.00
CA THR A 287 24.98 -46.44 3.81
C THR A 287 26.42 -46.72 3.40
N ALA A 288 27.24 -45.66 3.30
CA ALA A 288 28.71 -45.58 3.50
C ALA A 288 29.61 -46.56 2.70
N GLU A 289 30.72 -46.18 2.06
CA GLU A 289 31.94 -45.53 2.59
C GLU A 289 32.78 -45.00 1.39
N THR A 290 33.29 -43.78 1.43
CA THR A 290 34.70 -43.42 1.78
C THR A 290 35.77 -43.87 0.77
N THR A 291 36.28 -42.95 -0.07
CA THR A 291 37.72 -42.62 -0.08
C THR A 291 38.06 -41.31 -0.80
N THR A 292 39.04 -40.61 -0.22
CA THR A 292 39.99 -39.60 -0.74
C THR A 292 40.23 -39.56 -2.26
N LYS A 293 40.65 -38.45 -2.88
CA LYS A 293 41.83 -37.64 -2.49
C LYS A 293 42.00 -36.30 -3.24
N SER A 294 42.75 -35.39 -2.62
CA SER A 294 43.61 -34.32 -3.21
C SER A 294 43.01 -33.18 -4.06
N SER A 295 43.01 -31.99 -3.46
CA SER A 295 43.35 -30.71 -4.12
C SER A 295 44.84 -30.73 -4.55
N PRO A 296 45.26 -29.89 -5.52
CA PRO A 296 46.09 -28.74 -5.12
C PRO A 296 45.76 -27.40 -5.83
N ASP A 297 45.70 -26.33 -5.04
CA ASP A 297 46.02 -24.93 -5.43
C ASP A 297 47.54 -24.78 -5.70
N PRO A 298 48.13 -23.62 -6.08
CA PRO A 298 47.56 -22.27 -6.29
C PRO A 298 48.05 -21.57 -7.60
N ILE A 299 47.70 -20.28 -7.76
CA ILE A 299 48.43 -19.14 -8.39
C ILE A 299 47.38 -18.11 -8.83
N SER A 300 47.53 -16.78 -8.70
CA SER A 300 48.26 -15.93 -7.75
C SER A 300 47.72 -14.51 -7.94
N ALA A 301 47.59 -13.71 -6.88
CA ALA A 301 47.18 -12.30 -6.98
C ALA A 301 48.35 -11.36 -6.67
N PRO A 302 48.45 -10.23 -7.39
CA PRO A 302 48.79 -8.95 -6.74
C PRO A 302 47.66 -7.93 -6.98
N ALA A 303 47.10 -7.30 -5.94
CA ALA A 303 47.61 -6.04 -5.35
C ALA A 303 47.51 -4.85 -6.35
N ALA A 304 46.45 -4.03 -6.28
CA ALA A 304 46.24 -2.92 -5.34
C ALA A 304 46.96 -1.61 -5.72
N SER A 305 46.19 -0.54 -5.93
CA SER A 305 46.66 0.86 -5.88
C SER A 305 45.49 1.86 -5.83
N ALA A 306 45.56 2.80 -4.89
CA ALA A 306 44.77 4.03 -4.79
C ALA A 306 45.52 5.00 -3.86
N PRO A 307 45.18 6.30 -3.78
CA PRO A 307 44.74 7.25 -4.81
C PRO A 307 45.87 8.30 -5.05
N PRO A 308 45.62 9.54 -5.57
CA PRO A 308 45.31 10.64 -4.64
C PRO A 308 44.51 11.87 -5.17
N SER A 309 44.14 12.73 -4.20
CA SER A 309 44.03 14.21 -4.25
C SER A 309 42.96 14.95 -5.09
N LYS A 310 42.06 15.62 -4.35
CA LYS A 310 41.44 16.91 -4.70
C LYS A 310 42.51 18.02 -4.89
N PRO A 311 42.12 19.14 -5.52
CA PRO A 311 42.37 20.45 -4.91
C PRO A 311 41.07 21.22 -4.61
N ALA A 312 41.15 22.19 -3.69
CA ALA A 312 40.03 23.03 -3.26
C ALA A 312 40.38 24.53 -3.34
N ARG A 313 39.42 25.38 -3.75
CA ARG A 313 39.40 26.87 -3.65
C ARG A 313 38.11 27.39 -4.36
N ARG A 314 37.50 28.55 -4.07
CA ARG A 314 37.64 29.55 -2.98
C ARG A 314 36.45 30.55 -3.06
N SER A 315 35.77 30.85 -1.96
CA SER A 315 35.08 32.14 -1.66
C SER A 315 34.33 31.97 -0.33
N ASN A 316 34.76 32.62 0.76
CA ASN A 316 34.58 34.02 1.16
C ASN A 316 33.14 34.37 1.56
N THR A 317 32.97 34.57 2.87
CA THR A 317 31.78 35.13 3.53
C THR A 317 31.70 36.65 3.33
N PRO A 318 30.57 37.28 3.71
CA PRO A 318 30.64 38.05 4.95
C PRO A 318 29.46 37.90 5.93
N LYS A 319 29.80 38.06 7.21
CA LYS A 319 28.94 38.09 8.40
C LYS A 319 27.73 39.04 8.32
N LYS A 320 26.63 38.63 8.94
CA LYS A 320 25.95 39.44 9.98
C LYS A 320 25.41 38.51 11.10
N LYS A 321 25.39 39.00 12.34
CA LYS A 321 25.15 38.24 13.60
C LYS A 321 24.68 39.25 14.68
N PRO A 322 24.22 38.79 15.86
CA PRO A 322 22.88 38.28 16.23
C PRO A 322 22.09 39.35 17.04
N PRO A 323 20.95 39.04 17.71
CA PRO A 323 20.91 38.22 18.94
C PRO A 323 19.99 36.98 18.73
N THR A 324 19.73 36.09 19.69
CA THR A 324 20.04 36.06 21.14
C THR A 324 20.74 34.73 21.53
N LYS A 325 20.70 34.33 22.80
CA LYS A 325 21.44 33.25 23.46
C LYS A 325 20.61 32.70 24.63
N ALA A 326 20.35 31.40 24.65
CA ALA A 326 20.10 30.62 25.87
C ALA A 326 20.86 29.29 25.72
N ALA A 327 21.58 28.89 26.77
CA ALA A 327 22.51 27.76 26.79
C ALA A 327 22.80 27.37 28.27
N PRO A 328 23.54 26.28 28.56
CA PRO A 328 23.06 24.91 28.43
C PRO A 328 23.20 24.13 29.76
N ALA A 329 22.36 23.12 30.00
CA ALA A 329 22.49 22.24 31.16
C ALA A 329 23.31 20.97 30.84
N ALA A 330 24.07 20.54 31.84
CA ALA A 330 25.19 19.60 31.79
C ALA A 330 24.96 18.24 31.12
N ALA A 331 26.05 17.66 30.63
CA ALA A 331 26.16 16.22 30.41
C ALA A 331 26.36 15.52 31.75
N GLU A 332 25.48 14.57 32.09
CA GLU A 332 25.64 13.70 33.25
C GLU A 332 25.99 12.27 32.84
N THR A 333 26.79 11.63 33.70
CA THR A 333 27.45 10.35 33.47
C THR A 333 26.42 9.21 33.30
N ALA A 334 26.55 8.43 32.22
CA ALA A 334 25.61 7.36 31.89
C ALA A 334 25.59 6.23 32.93
N ALA A 335 24.67 6.31 33.88
CA ALA A 335 24.37 5.21 34.79
C ALA A 335 23.68 4.06 34.03
N PRO A 336 23.98 2.78 34.34
CA PRO A 336 23.39 1.65 33.63
C PRO A 336 21.87 1.56 33.87
N ILE A 337 21.13 1.51 32.76
CA ILE A 337 19.66 1.52 32.71
C ILE A 337 19.13 0.12 33.01
N SER A 338 18.18 -0.02 33.94
CA SER A 338 17.60 -1.33 34.32
C SER A 338 16.57 -1.77 33.29
N ILE A 339 16.85 -2.86 32.58
CA ILE A 339 15.98 -3.37 31.51
C ILE A 339 14.58 -3.72 31.98
N ASN A 340 14.42 -4.21 33.22
CA ASN A 340 13.12 -4.61 33.76
C ASN A 340 12.30 -3.43 34.32
N LYS A 341 12.94 -2.29 34.65
CA LYS A 341 12.29 -1.12 35.27
C LYS A 341 12.18 0.12 34.38
N ALA A 342 13.03 0.27 33.37
CA ALA A 342 13.08 1.49 32.55
C ALA A 342 11.78 1.77 31.78
N THR A 343 11.51 3.01 31.42
CA THR A 343 10.41 3.33 30.50
C THR A 343 10.81 3.11 29.03
N ALA A 344 9.82 3.01 28.13
CA ALA A 344 10.08 2.93 26.69
C ALA A 344 10.85 4.16 26.16
N ALA A 345 10.64 5.33 26.77
CA ALA A 345 11.36 6.56 26.45
C ALA A 345 12.86 6.44 26.79
N GLU A 346 13.19 6.01 28.02
CA GLU A 346 14.57 5.78 28.47
C GLU A 346 15.31 4.76 27.60
N LEU A 347 14.67 3.65 27.25
CA LEU A 347 15.27 2.65 26.34
C LEU A 347 15.50 3.23 24.94
N SER A 348 14.59 4.06 24.42
CA SER A 348 14.75 4.72 23.11
C SER A 348 15.78 5.85 23.10
N ALA A 349 16.20 6.35 24.27
CA ALA A 349 17.29 7.32 24.39
C ALA A 349 18.67 6.68 24.21
N ILE A 350 18.78 5.35 24.27
CA ILE A 350 20.05 4.64 24.05
C ILE A 350 20.42 4.69 22.55
N LYS A 351 21.58 5.27 22.25
CA LYS A 351 22.08 5.51 20.89
C LYS A 351 22.17 4.21 20.08
N GLY A 352 21.19 3.99 19.20
CA GLY A 352 21.09 2.81 18.33
C GLY A 352 19.87 1.93 18.59
N LEU A 353 19.09 2.19 19.64
CA LEU A 353 17.87 1.45 19.98
C LEU A 353 16.65 2.20 19.43
N SER A 354 15.94 1.58 18.48
CA SER A 354 14.79 2.22 17.81
C SER A 354 13.50 2.09 18.64
N LYS A 355 12.57 3.05 18.50
CA LYS A 355 11.27 3.04 19.20
C LYS A 355 10.52 1.69 19.14
N PRO A 356 10.47 0.96 18.00
CA PRO A 356 9.84 -0.36 17.94
C PRO A 356 10.55 -1.41 18.80
N VAL A 357 11.88 -1.39 18.85
CA VAL A 357 12.68 -2.30 19.68
C VAL A 357 12.55 -1.96 21.16
N ALA A 358 12.47 -0.67 21.52
CA ALA A 358 12.18 -0.25 22.90
C ALA A 358 10.82 -0.80 23.38
N SER A 359 9.78 -0.68 22.55
CA SER A 359 8.46 -1.23 22.82
C SER A 359 8.47 -2.76 22.94
N ALA A 360 9.20 -3.45 22.06
CA ALA A 360 9.35 -4.90 22.12
C ALA A 360 10.08 -5.39 23.38
N ILE A 361 11.09 -4.65 23.86
CA ILE A 361 11.77 -4.93 25.14
C ILE A 361 10.81 -4.72 26.32
N VAL A 362 9.99 -3.66 26.32
CA VAL A 362 8.99 -3.44 27.38
C VAL A 362 7.94 -4.56 27.41
N ALA A 363 7.48 -5.01 26.24
CA ALA A 363 6.48 -6.08 26.10
C ALA A 363 6.98 -7.48 26.49
N ALA A 364 8.29 -7.76 26.36
CA ALA A 364 8.89 -9.06 26.65
C ALA A 364 9.48 -9.17 28.08
N ARG A 365 9.10 -8.27 29.00
CA ARG A 365 9.48 -8.34 30.42
C ARG A 365 8.77 -9.49 31.14
N PRO A 366 9.39 -10.11 32.17
CA PRO A 366 10.71 -9.79 32.74
C PRO A 366 11.86 -10.64 32.17
N PHE A 367 13.02 -10.02 31.98
CA PHE A 367 14.25 -10.72 31.57
C PHE A 367 15.07 -11.15 32.79
N LYS A 368 15.52 -12.42 32.80
CA LYS A 368 16.40 -12.97 33.85
C LYS A 368 17.90 -12.78 33.57
N THR A 369 18.29 -12.64 32.31
CA THR A 369 19.68 -12.44 31.88
C THR A 369 19.73 -11.43 30.75
N LEU A 370 20.87 -10.74 30.57
CA LEU A 370 21.05 -9.82 29.45
C LEU A 370 21.09 -10.54 28.10
N ASP A 371 21.31 -11.85 28.03
CA ASP A 371 21.35 -12.60 26.77
C ASP A 371 19.95 -12.97 26.25
N ALA A 372 18.92 -13.01 27.11
CA ALA A 372 17.52 -13.19 26.71
C ALA A 372 16.98 -12.07 25.80
N LEU A 373 17.67 -10.92 25.75
CA LEU A 373 17.44 -9.86 24.78
C LEU A 373 17.53 -10.31 23.31
N LEU A 374 18.28 -11.36 23.00
CA LEU A 374 18.44 -11.87 21.63
C LEU A 374 17.16 -12.53 21.07
N GLU A 375 16.22 -12.91 21.94
CA GLU A 375 14.91 -13.43 21.54
C GLU A 375 13.95 -12.30 21.12
N VAL A 376 14.27 -11.03 21.47
CA VAL A 376 13.44 -9.88 21.11
C VAL A 376 13.55 -9.61 19.61
N LYS A 377 12.44 -9.81 18.90
CA LYS A 377 12.31 -9.63 17.44
C LYS A 377 12.79 -8.24 16.99
N GLY A 378 13.96 -8.20 16.36
CA GLY A 378 14.61 -6.98 15.87
C GLY A 378 15.96 -6.67 16.54
N LEU A 379 16.33 -7.39 17.61
CA LEU A 379 17.63 -7.21 18.28
C LEU A 379 18.70 -8.16 17.74
N GLY A 380 19.44 -7.73 16.72
CA GLY A 380 20.57 -8.51 16.19
C GLY A 380 21.77 -8.57 17.14
N PRO A 381 22.64 -9.61 17.06
CA PRO A 381 23.82 -9.76 17.94
C PRO A 381 24.75 -8.55 17.97
N LYS A 382 24.89 -7.84 16.83
CA LYS A 382 25.68 -6.61 16.70
C LYS A 382 25.13 -5.42 17.50
N LEU A 383 23.83 -5.40 17.79
CA LEU A 383 23.19 -4.36 18.60
C LEU A 383 23.27 -4.73 20.08
N HIS A 384 22.99 -5.99 20.41
CA HIS A 384 23.15 -6.55 21.76
C HIS A 384 24.55 -6.32 22.33
N ALA A 385 25.61 -6.61 21.58
CA ALA A 385 26.99 -6.36 22.00
C ALA A 385 27.30 -4.88 22.31
N LYS A 386 26.62 -3.93 21.64
CA LYS A 386 26.74 -2.49 21.91
C LYS A 386 25.92 -2.02 23.11
N LEU A 387 24.90 -2.78 23.49
CA LEU A 387 23.98 -2.46 24.58
C LEU A 387 24.43 -3.05 25.93
N LYS A 388 25.18 -4.15 25.94
CA LYS A 388 25.74 -4.76 27.18
C LYS A 388 26.39 -3.76 28.16
N PRO A 389 27.21 -2.77 27.75
CA PRO A 389 27.81 -1.81 28.71
C PRO A 389 26.85 -0.74 29.25
N PHE A 390 25.65 -0.57 28.69
CA PHE A 390 24.68 0.47 29.09
C PHE A 390 23.46 -0.08 29.84
N LEU A 391 23.35 -1.41 29.99
CA LEU A 391 22.20 -2.09 30.58
C LEU A 391 22.58 -2.86 31.86
N LYS A 392 21.68 -2.81 32.84
CA LYS A 392 21.62 -3.75 33.97
C LYS A 392 20.27 -4.46 33.97
N LEU A 393 20.14 -5.52 34.78
CA LEU A 393 18.87 -6.22 34.97
C LEU A 393 17.82 -5.36 35.70
#